data_AF-A0A318U6I2-F1
#
_entry.id   AF-A0A318U6I2-F1
#
_cell.length_a   1.000
_cell.length_b   1.000
_cell.length_c   1.000
_cell.angle_alpha   90.00
_cell.angle_beta   90.00
_cell.angle_gamma   90.00
#
_symmetry.space_group_name_H-M   'P 1'
#
loop_
_entity.id
_entity.type
_entity.pdbx_description
1 polymer ?
#
loop_
_entity_poly.entity_id
_entity_poly.type
_entity_poly.pdbx_seq_one_letter_code
_entity_poly.pdbx_strand_id
1 'polypeptide(L)'
;MFKKGTLVFTDGLKLHEGAGLSAPYFTARAIVVAQSGDQYHGSIEELPVSDLILKQSSFLYDGVNTREAHKLYTWPRNLGDHKAWAESKKAFLEQHVMHFPLQIRAVEQEHHLTWEFITPEQFKKMPAGITYDEAFRDFYEHPGNYFFLRKERNDPV
;
A
#
# COMPACT_ATOMS: atom_id res chain seq x y z
N MET A 1 3.03 9.91 -5.09
CA MET A 1 2.22 10.23 -3.88
C MET A 1 0.93 9.42 -3.95
N PHE A 2 0.42 8.92 -2.83
CA PHE A 2 -0.83 8.17 -2.82
C PHE A 2 -2.01 9.03 -3.28
N LYS A 3 -2.94 8.39 -3.97
CA LYS A 3 -4.25 8.95 -4.35
C LYS A 3 -5.33 8.04 -3.79
N LYS A 4 -6.53 8.59 -3.59
CA LYS A 4 -7.70 7.78 -3.31
C LYS A 4 -7.90 6.77 -4.44
N GLY A 5 -8.22 5.52 -4.12
CA GLY A 5 -8.30 4.46 -5.12
C GLY A 5 -7.91 3.10 -4.56
N THR A 6 -7.56 2.18 -5.43
CA THR A 6 -7.09 0.85 -5.05
C THR A 6 -5.70 0.59 -5.60
N LEU A 7 -4.93 -0.25 -4.91
CA LEU A 7 -3.59 -0.61 -5.34
C LEU A 7 -3.16 -1.98 -4.81
N VAL A 8 -2.16 -2.56 -5.44
CA VAL A 8 -1.44 -3.73 -4.92
C VAL A 8 0.03 -3.60 -5.27
N PHE A 9 0.91 -3.84 -4.30
CA PHE A 9 2.36 -3.84 -4.51
C PHE A 9 2.81 -5.19 -5.07
N THR A 10 3.57 -5.18 -6.16
CA THR A 10 3.89 -6.41 -6.93
C THR A 10 5.39 -6.71 -7.03
N ASP A 11 6.26 -5.71 -6.91
CA ASP A 11 7.72 -5.92 -6.97
C ASP A 11 8.39 -5.68 -5.62
N GLY A 12 9.62 -6.17 -5.45
CA GLY A 12 10.35 -6.14 -4.18
C GLY A 12 10.56 -4.76 -3.58
N LEU A 13 10.67 -4.73 -2.25
CA LEU A 13 10.92 -3.51 -1.47
C LEU A 13 12.30 -2.92 -1.76
N LYS A 14 12.35 -1.63 -2.08
CA LYS A 14 13.58 -0.85 -2.23
C LYS A 14 13.80 0.02 -1.00
N LEU A 15 14.90 -0.22 -0.28
CA LEU A 15 15.29 0.55 0.89
C LEU A 15 15.86 1.92 0.48
N HIS A 16 15.44 2.97 1.17
CA HIS A 16 16.01 4.31 1.12
C HIS A 16 16.49 4.70 2.51
N GLU A 17 17.80 4.94 2.63
CA GLU A 17 18.49 5.35 3.86
C GLU A 17 19.66 6.28 3.52
N GLY A 18 20.08 7.15 4.45
CA GLY A 18 21.20 8.05 4.23
C GLY A 18 21.14 9.36 5.01
N ALA A 19 22.17 10.20 4.83
CA ALA A 19 22.29 11.50 5.48
C ALA A 19 21.13 12.44 5.07
N GLY A 20 20.41 12.97 6.06
CA GLY A 20 19.25 13.85 5.86
C GLY A 20 17.89 13.16 5.99
N LEU A 21 17.84 11.83 6.09
CA LEU A 21 16.62 11.09 6.41
C LEU A 21 16.52 10.85 7.92
N SER A 22 15.36 11.14 8.50
CA SER A 22 15.07 10.89 9.91
C SER A 22 14.83 9.40 10.21
N ALA A 23 14.47 8.61 9.19
CA ALA A 23 14.15 7.19 9.30
C ALA A 23 14.34 6.48 7.95
N PRO A 24 14.77 5.20 7.94
CA PRO A 24 14.73 4.39 6.73
C PRO A 24 13.27 4.17 6.29
N TYR A 25 13.04 4.21 4.98
CA TYR A 25 11.74 3.92 4.39
C TYR A 25 11.89 3.06 3.14
N PHE A 26 10.80 2.44 2.72
CA PHE A 26 10.74 1.57 1.56
C PHE A 26 9.80 2.13 0.51
N THR A 27 10.21 2.00 -0.75
CA THR A 27 9.31 2.11 -1.91
C THR A 27 9.10 0.73 -2.53
N ALA A 28 7.99 0.57 -3.24
CA ALA A 28 7.73 -0.60 -4.06
C ALA A 28 6.87 -0.21 -5.27
N ARG A 29 7.00 -1.00 -6.34
CA ARG A 29 6.16 -0.85 -7.53
C ARG A 29 4.78 -1.41 -7.25
N ALA A 30 3.75 -0.67 -7.66
CA ALA A 30 2.37 -0.99 -7.45
C ALA A 30 1.57 -0.89 -8.75
N ILE A 31 0.60 -1.79 -8.89
CA ILE A 31 -0.52 -1.64 -9.82
C ILE A 31 -1.54 -0.74 -9.13
N VAL A 32 -1.90 0.39 -9.73
CA VAL A 32 -2.72 1.43 -9.12
C VAL A 32 -3.94 1.71 -9.98
N VAL A 33 -5.12 1.78 -9.35
CA VAL A 33 -6.34 2.36 -9.94
C VAL A 33 -6.72 3.56 -9.08
N ALA A 34 -6.27 4.74 -9.50
CA ALA A 34 -6.50 6.00 -8.81
C ALA A 34 -7.83 6.63 -9.22
N GLN A 35 -8.49 7.29 -8.28
CA GLN A 35 -9.68 8.10 -8.49
C GLN A 35 -9.32 9.59 -8.41
N SER A 36 -9.72 10.35 -9.43
CA SER A 36 -9.63 11.81 -9.45
C SER A 36 -10.99 12.39 -9.85
N GLY A 37 -11.75 12.87 -8.86
CA GLY A 37 -13.16 13.22 -9.06
C GLY A 37 -13.98 11.99 -9.48
N ASP A 38 -14.66 12.11 -10.62
CA ASP A 38 -15.47 11.02 -11.20
C ASP A 38 -14.69 10.14 -12.18
N GLN A 39 -13.41 10.43 -12.42
CA GLN A 39 -12.58 9.69 -13.35
C GLN A 39 -11.67 8.70 -12.63
N TYR A 40 -11.48 7.54 -13.25
CA TYR A 40 -10.54 6.52 -12.82
C TYR A 40 -9.37 6.45 -13.80
N HIS A 41 -8.17 6.29 -13.25
CA HIS A 41 -6.94 6.15 -14.01
C HIS A 41 -6.11 4.98 -13.50
N GLY A 42 -5.76 4.06 -14.41
CA GLY A 42 -4.90 2.92 -14.15
C GLY A 42 -3.44 3.21 -14.50
N SER A 43 -2.53 2.97 -13.56
CA SER A 43 -1.10 3.24 -13.74
C SER A 43 -0.25 2.19 -13.02
N ILE A 44 1.03 2.13 -13.39
CA ILE A 44 2.04 1.38 -12.63
C ILE A 44 3.03 2.38 -12.04
N GLU A 45 3.09 2.48 -10.71
CA GLU A 45 3.82 3.54 -10.01
C GLU A 45 4.79 2.97 -8.95
N GLU A 46 5.90 3.65 -8.70
CA GLU A 46 6.73 3.42 -7.51
C GLU A 46 6.20 4.31 -6.36
N LEU A 47 5.73 3.69 -5.28
CA LEU A 47 5.09 4.39 -4.16
C LEU A 47 5.83 4.11 -2.84
N PRO A 48 5.86 5.08 -1.90
CA PRO A 48 6.46 4.91 -0.57
C PRO A 48 5.56 4.04 0.31
N VAL A 49 5.67 2.72 0.16
CA VAL A 49 4.85 1.73 0.90
C VAL A 49 4.95 1.90 2.43
N SER A 50 6.06 2.46 2.93
CA SER A 50 6.21 2.81 4.35
C SER A 50 5.19 3.84 4.86
N ASP A 51 4.61 4.66 3.98
CA ASP A 51 3.61 5.65 4.37
C ASP A 51 2.34 4.99 4.91
N LEU A 52 2.06 3.75 4.52
CA LEU A 52 0.93 2.97 5.03
C LEU A 52 1.04 2.67 6.53
N ILE A 53 2.25 2.69 7.10
CA ILE A 53 2.51 2.33 8.50
C ILE A 53 3.09 3.48 9.31
N LEU A 54 2.95 4.72 8.82
CA LEU A 54 3.30 5.91 9.58
C LEU A 54 2.35 6.12 10.76
N LYS A 55 2.79 6.94 11.72
CA LYS A 55 2.02 7.25 12.91
C LYS A 55 0.68 7.92 12.58
N GLN A 56 0.68 8.75 11.56
CA GLN A 56 -0.46 9.54 11.10
C GLN A 56 -1.40 8.75 10.17
N SER A 57 -0.97 7.58 9.69
CA SER A 57 -1.81 6.72 8.88
C SER A 57 -2.74 5.89 9.77
N SER A 58 -3.93 5.63 9.26
CA SER A 58 -4.99 4.86 9.91
C SER A 58 -5.32 3.63 9.07
N PHE A 59 -5.29 2.46 9.72
CA PHE A 59 -5.77 1.22 9.15
C PHE A 59 -7.22 1.00 9.55
N LEU A 60 -8.10 0.88 8.56
CA LEU A 60 -9.51 0.60 8.74
C LEU A 60 -9.73 -0.92 8.68
N TYR A 61 -10.25 -1.48 9.77
CA TYR A 61 -10.59 -2.89 9.91
C TYR A 61 -12.11 -3.06 10.00
N ASP A 62 -12.59 -4.17 9.46
CA ASP A 62 -14.01 -4.53 9.38
C ASP A 62 -14.93 -3.51 8.69
N GLY A 63 -14.36 -2.55 7.97
CA GLY A 63 -15.12 -1.55 7.23
C GLY A 63 -15.57 -0.35 8.04
N VAL A 64 -15.34 -0.34 9.36
CA VAL A 64 -15.94 0.66 10.27
C VAL A 64 -14.93 1.16 11.29
N ASN A 65 -14.13 0.27 11.86
CA ASN A 65 -13.23 0.62 12.95
C ASN A 65 -11.86 1.01 12.42
N THR A 66 -11.16 1.91 13.11
CA THR A 66 -9.80 2.33 12.74
C THR A 66 -8.80 2.05 13.85
N ARG A 67 -7.55 1.76 13.47
CA ARG A 67 -6.38 1.74 14.35
C ARG A 67 -5.24 2.53 13.73
N GLU A 68 -4.40 3.13 14.56
CA GLU A 68 -3.20 3.80 14.08
C GLU A 68 -2.27 2.79 13.41
N ALA A 69 -1.85 3.05 12.18
CA ALA A 69 -1.17 2.06 11.35
C ALA A 69 0.25 1.74 11.84
N HIS A 70 0.89 2.65 12.57
CA HIS A 70 2.18 2.38 13.21
C HIS A 70 2.11 1.33 14.33
N LYS A 71 0.91 0.98 14.80
CA LYS A 71 0.68 -0.09 15.79
C LYS A 71 0.50 -1.47 15.15
N LEU A 72 0.47 -1.54 13.82
CA LEU A 72 0.38 -2.82 13.09
C LEU A 72 1.66 -3.64 13.19
N TYR A 73 2.81 -2.98 13.38
CA TYR A 73 4.10 -3.66 13.39
C TYR A 73 4.83 -3.39 14.70
N THR A 74 5.60 -4.39 15.13
CA THR A 74 6.34 -4.29 16.38
C THR A 74 7.66 -3.55 16.16
N TRP A 75 7.86 -2.50 16.94
CA TRP A 75 9.09 -1.72 16.93
C TRP A 75 10.24 -2.53 17.54
N PRO A 76 11.47 -2.43 17.00
CA PRO A 76 12.63 -3.07 17.62
C PRO A 76 12.86 -2.47 19.01
N ARG A 77 13.38 -3.29 19.94
CA ARG A 77 13.64 -2.87 21.33
C ARG A 77 14.61 -1.69 21.42
N ASN A 78 15.51 -1.54 20.45
CA ASN A 78 16.47 -0.44 20.38
C ASN A 78 16.11 0.49 19.22
N LEU A 79 15.51 1.64 19.54
CA LEU A 79 15.10 2.66 18.56
C LEU A 79 16.29 3.42 17.93
N GLY A 80 17.50 3.29 18.49
CA GLY A 80 18.71 3.91 17.94
C GLY A 80 19.39 3.07 16.84
N ASP A 81 18.94 1.84 16.61
CA ASP A 81 19.48 0.96 15.57
C ASP A 81 18.63 1.07 14.29
N HIS A 82 19.07 1.95 13.38
CA HIS A 82 18.39 2.18 12.11
C HIS A 82 18.31 0.92 11.25
N LYS A 83 19.30 0.03 11.35
CA LYS A 83 19.33 -1.22 10.58
C LYS A 83 18.27 -2.18 11.10
N ALA A 84 18.21 -2.40 12.42
CA ALA A 84 17.16 -3.22 13.02
C ALA A 84 15.76 -2.66 12.72
N TRP A 85 15.64 -1.34 12.62
CA TRP A 85 14.38 -0.69 12.29
C TRP A 85 13.98 -0.91 10.82
N ALA A 86 14.92 -0.80 9.89
CA ALA A 86 14.70 -1.13 8.48
C ALA A 86 14.33 -2.61 8.31
N GLU A 87 15.01 -3.53 8.99
CA GLU A 87 14.74 -4.98 8.93
C GLU A 87 13.35 -5.34 9.46
N SER A 88 12.95 -4.82 10.63
CA SER A 88 11.60 -5.05 11.17
C SER A 88 10.51 -4.51 10.23
N LYS A 89 10.70 -3.29 9.72
CA LYS A 89 9.78 -2.67 8.77
C LYS A 89 9.67 -3.48 7.48
N LYS A 90 10.80 -3.95 6.95
CA LYS A 90 10.84 -4.81 5.76
C LYS A 90 10.04 -6.09 5.98
N ALA A 91 10.32 -6.81 7.06
CA ALA A 91 9.65 -8.08 7.38
C ALA A 91 8.13 -7.91 7.48
N PHE A 92 7.68 -6.85 8.17
CA PHE A 92 6.25 -6.53 8.25
C PHE A 92 5.63 -6.28 6.88
N LEU A 93 6.26 -5.42 6.07
CA LEU A 93 5.74 -5.06 4.75
C LEU A 93 5.67 -6.28 3.84
N GLU A 94 6.71 -7.11 3.79
CA GLU A 94 6.75 -8.35 2.99
C GLU A 94 5.65 -9.33 3.41
N GLN A 95 5.44 -9.49 4.72
CA GLN A 95 4.49 -10.48 5.24
C GLN A 95 3.03 -10.01 5.15
N HIS A 96 2.78 -8.70 5.23
CA HIS A 96 1.43 -8.20 5.48
C HIS A 96 0.92 -7.17 4.49
N VAL A 97 1.77 -6.56 3.68
CA VAL A 97 1.37 -5.48 2.75
C VAL A 97 1.63 -5.87 1.29
N MET A 98 2.78 -6.48 1.02
CA MET A 98 3.15 -6.91 -0.33
C MET A 98 2.17 -7.95 -0.89
N HIS A 99 1.81 -7.81 -2.17
CA HIS A 99 0.90 -8.69 -2.89
C HIS A 99 -0.53 -8.77 -2.35
N PHE A 100 -0.87 -8.01 -1.30
CA PHE A 100 -2.23 -7.88 -0.80
C PHE A 100 -2.89 -6.64 -1.41
N PRO A 101 -4.08 -6.76 -2.03
CA PRO A 101 -4.80 -5.61 -2.54
C PRO A 101 -5.33 -4.72 -1.42
N LEU A 102 -5.24 -3.41 -1.66
CA LEU A 102 -5.52 -2.36 -0.70
C LEU A 102 -6.46 -1.32 -1.33
N GLN A 103 -7.22 -0.65 -0.48
CA GLN A 103 -7.97 0.55 -0.84
C GLN A 103 -7.53 1.72 0.01
N ILE A 104 -7.12 2.81 -0.64
CA ILE A 104 -6.91 4.11 -0.01
C ILE A 104 -8.26 4.84 0.03
N ARG A 105 -8.84 4.95 1.22
CA ARG A 105 -10.15 5.58 1.46
C ARG A 105 -10.05 7.10 1.47
N ALA A 106 -9.01 7.61 2.12
CA ALA A 106 -8.73 9.02 2.24
C ALA A 106 -7.22 9.26 2.18
N VAL A 107 -6.86 10.33 1.49
CA VAL A 107 -5.54 10.95 1.58
C VAL A 107 -5.81 12.32 2.16
N GLU A 108 -5.39 12.54 3.40
CA GLU A 108 -5.41 13.85 4.01
C GLU A 108 -4.11 14.58 3.64
N GLN A 109 -3.46 15.32 4.53
CA GLN A 109 -2.14 15.91 4.28
C GLN A 109 -1.13 14.89 3.72
N GLU A 110 0.04 15.34 3.23
CA GLU A 110 0.88 14.59 2.28
C GLU A 110 1.14 13.09 2.56
N HIS A 111 1.11 12.66 3.82
CA HIS A 111 1.38 11.28 4.25
C HIS A 111 0.27 10.66 5.12
N HIS A 112 -0.86 11.33 5.29
CA HIS A 112 -1.94 10.88 6.17
C HIS A 112 -2.93 10.03 5.39
N LEU A 113 -2.81 8.71 5.51
CA LEU A 113 -3.57 7.76 4.73
C LEU A 113 -4.57 7.03 5.61
N THR A 114 -5.83 6.95 5.16
CA THR A 114 -6.76 5.94 5.68
C THR A 114 -6.88 4.83 4.64
N TRP A 115 -6.58 3.59 5.03
CA TRP A 115 -6.54 2.46 4.10
C TRP A 115 -7.07 1.16 4.73
N GLU A 116 -7.54 0.25 3.89
CA GLU A 116 -7.97 -1.10 4.29
C GLU A 116 -7.54 -2.15 3.25
N PHE A 117 -7.53 -3.43 3.65
CA PHE A 117 -7.42 -4.52 2.67
C PHE A 117 -8.74 -4.71 1.93
N ILE A 118 -8.63 -5.04 0.64
CA ILE A 118 -9.75 -5.47 -0.19
C ILE A 118 -9.43 -6.83 -0.80
N THR A 119 -10.45 -7.54 -1.26
CA THR A 119 -10.19 -8.84 -1.89
C THR A 119 -9.58 -8.69 -3.29
N PRO A 120 -8.83 -9.69 -3.79
CA PRO A 120 -8.38 -9.71 -5.18
C PRO A 120 -9.52 -9.53 -6.19
N GLU A 121 -10.70 -10.07 -5.91
CA GLU A 121 -11.88 -9.91 -6.78
C GLU A 121 -12.40 -8.48 -6.79
N GLN A 122 -12.37 -7.78 -5.64
CA GLN A 122 -12.73 -6.37 -5.58
C GLN A 122 -11.71 -5.51 -6.35
N PHE A 123 -10.42 -5.80 -6.19
CA PHE A 123 -9.36 -5.07 -6.89
C PHE A 123 -9.40 -5.25 -8.41
N LYS A 124 -9.64 -6.48 -8.89
CA LYS A 124 -9.70 -6.81 -10.32
C LYS A 124 -10.96 -6.31 -11.03
N LYS A 125 -11.96 -5.81 -10.29
CA LYS A 125 -13.14 -5.18 -10.90
C LYS A 125 -12.78 -3.78 -11.39
N MET A 126 -12.45 -3.67 -12.67
CA MET A 126 -12.13 -2.39 -13.29
C MET A 126 -13.38 -1.49 -13.35
N PRO A 127 -13.27 -0.21 -12.94
CA PRO A 127 -14.36 0.74 -13.10
C PRO A 127 -14.61 1.02 -14.58
N ALA A 128 -15.88 1.27 -14.92
CA ALA A 128 -16.26 1.62 -16.29
C ALA A 128 -15.62 2.95 -16.71
N GLY A 129 -15.13 3.02 -17.95
CA GLY A 129 -14.53 4.24 -18.51
C GLY A 129 -13.17 4.60 -17.91
N ILE A 130 -12.49 3.66 -17.24
CA ILE A 130 -11.10 3.85 -16.80
C ILE A 130 -10.20 4.18 -18.00
N THR A 131 -9.37 5.20 -17.83
CA THR A 131 -8.23 5.47 -18.72
C THR A 131 -6.98 4.87 -18.10
N TYR A 132 -5.93 4.56 -18.87
CA TYR A 132 -4.73 4.00 -18.28
C TYR A 132 -3.47 4.31 -19.08
N ASP A 133 -2.34 4.28 -18.38
CA ASP A 133 -1.01 4.38 -18.98
C ASP A 133 -0.63 3.06 -19.66
N GLU A 134 0.23 3.12 -20.68
CA GLU A 134 0.68 1.95 -21.44
C GLU A 134 1.23 0.81 -20.56
N ALA A 135 1.92 1.15 -19.47
CA ALA A 135 2.47 0.18 -18.53
C ALA A 135 1.39 -0.65 -17.80
N PHE A 136 0.17 -0.13 -17.70
CA PHE A 136 -0.97 -0.79 -17.05
C PHE A 136 -1.76 -1.68 -18.01
N ARG A 137 -1.54 -1.56 -19.33
CA ARG A 137 -2.32 -2.26 -20.37
C ARG A 137 -2.38 -3.77 -20.13
N ASP A 138 -1.25 -4.40 -19.83
CA ASP A 138 -1.20 -5.86 -19.62
C ASP A 138 -2.12 -6.31 -18.48
N PHE A 139 -2.10 -5.60 -17.36
CA PHE A 139 -3.01 -5.88 -16.26
C PHE A 139 -4.47 -5.60 -16.61
N TYR A 140 -4.74 -4.53 -17.36
CA TYR A 140 -6.10 -4.18 -17.80
C TYR A 140 -6.71 -5.25 -18.73
N GLU A 141 -5.94 -5.73 -19.70
CA GLU A 141 -6.38 -6.73 -20.68
C GLU A 141 -6.41 -8.15 -20.09
N HIS A 142 -5.54 -8.42 -19.11
CA HIS A 142 -5.36 -9.77 -18.57
C HIS A 142 -5.35 -9.82 -17.03
N PRO A 143 -6.35 -9.25 -16.32
CA PRO A 143 -6.36 -9.23 -14.85
C PRO A 143 -6.42 -10.63 -14.22
N GLY A 144 -6.85 -11.64 -14.99
CA GLY A 144 -6.84 -13.05 -14.61
C GLY A 144 -5.45 -13.65 -14.44
N ASN A 145 -4.45 -13.13 -15.16
CA ASN A 145 -3.07 -13.65 -15.12
C ASN A 145 -2.32 -13.27 -13.84
N TYR A 146 -2.82 -12.28 -13.11
CA TYR A 146 -2.18 -11.77 -11.91
C TYR A 146 -2.69 -12.50 -10.67
N PHE A 147 -1.80 -13.09 -9.88
CA PHE A 147 -2.16 -13.70 -8.60
C PHE A 147 -1.88 -12.72 -7.46
N PHE A 148 -2.89 -12.45 -6.63
CA PHE A 148 -2.77 -11.61 -5.44
C PHE A 148 -3.15 -12.42 -4.20
N LEU A 149 -2.45 -12.14 -3.10
CA LEU A 149 -2.73 -12.76 -1.82
C LEU A 149 -4.03 -12.19 -1.23
N ARG A 150 -4.68 -12.98 -0.38
CA ARG A 150 -5.90 -12.59 0.32
C ARG A 150 -5.62 -12.55 1.82
N LYS A 151 -5.98 -11.44 2.47
CA LYS A 151 -6.19 -11.39 3.93
C LYS A 151 -7.66 -11.46 4.24
N GLU A 152 -8.02 -12.14 5.32
CA GLU A 152 -9.36 -11.98 5.88
C GLU A 152 -9.50 -10.56 6.47
N ARG A 153 -10.71 -10.00 6.42
CA ARG A 153 -10.95 -8.63 6.90
C ARG A 153 -10.66 -8.45 8.40
N ASN A 154 -10.79 -9.55 9.15
CA ASN A 154 -10.51 -9.67 10.59
C ASN A 154 -9.09 -10.16 10.91
N ASP A 155 -8.23 -10.40 9.91
CA ASP A 155 -6.89 -10.95 10.15
C ASP A 155 -6.10 -9.95 11.01
N PRO A 156 -5.67 -10.34 12.24
CA PRO A 156 -4.93 -9.47 13.11
C PRO A 156 -3.54 -9.29 12.51
N VAL A 157 -3.42 -8.34 11.58
CA VAL A 157 -2.14 -7.80 11.13
C VAL A 157 -1.29 -7.47 12.35
#